data_AF-A0A2K3LY35-F1
#
_entry.id   AF-A0A2K3LY35-F1
#
_cell.length_a   1.000
_cell.length_b   1.000
_cell.length_c   1.000
_cell.angle_alpha   90.00
_cell.angle_beta   90.00
_cell.angle_gamma   90.00
#
_symmetry.space_group_name_H-M   'P 1'
#
loop_
_entity.id
_entity.type
_entity.pdbx_description
1 polymer ?
#
loop_
_entity_poly.entity_id
_entity_poly.type
_entity_poly.pdbx_seq_one_letter_code
_entity_poly.pdbx_strand_id
1 'polypeptide(L)'
;MAGGGAAPQPKQDELLPHPVKDQLPNVSYCITSPPPWPEAILLGFQHYLVMLGTTVLIPSSLVPQMGGGNEEKAKVIQTLLFVAGINTFFQTTFGTRLPAVIGGSYTFVPTTISIILAGRYSDIVNPHEKFEKIMRGTQGALIVASTLQIVLGFSGLWRNVV
;
A
#
# COMPACT_ATOMS: atom_id res chain seq x y z
N MET A 1 37.43 -41.01 -37.13
CA MET A 1 36.87 -41.23 -35.78
C MET A 1 36.44 -39.89 -35.24
N ALA A 2 35.17 -39.79 -34.85
CA ALA A 2 34.57 -38.60 -34.25
C ALA A 2 35.08 -38.42 -32.81
N GLY A 3 35.23 -37.18 -32.38
CA GLY A 3 35.62 -36.83 -31.01
C GLY A 3 35.52 -35.32 -30.82
N GLY A 4 34.32 -34.77 -31.02
CA GLY A 4 34.03 -33.37 -30.75
C GLY A 4 34.21 -33.07 -29.27
N GLY A 5 35.20 -32.22 -28.94
CA GLY A 5 35.36 -31.66 -27.62
C GLY A 5 34.17 -30.75 -27.33
N ALA A 6 33.30 -31.16 -26.40
CA ALA A 6 32.26 -30.31 -25.87
C ALA A 6 32.93 -29.13 -25.14
N ALA A 7 32.66 -27.91 -25.61
CA ALA A 7 32.99 -26.71 -24.87
C ALA A 7 32.30 -26.75 -23.49
N PRO A 8 32.94 -26.32 -22.40
CA PRO A 8 32.26 -26.22 -21.11
C PRO A 8 31.11 -25.22 -21.24
N GLN A 9 29.92 -25.64 -20.81
CA GLN A 9 28.77 -24.74 -20.69
C GLN A 9 29.15 -23.53 -19.84
N PRO A 10 28.76 -22.30 -20.20
CA PRO A 10 29.02 -21.13 -19.37
C PRO A 10 28.36 -21.39 -18.01
N LYS A 11 29.19 -21.42 -16.96
CA LYS A 11 28.75 -21.45 -15.57
C LYS A 11 27.63 -20.44 -15.43
N GLN A 12 26.51 -20.87 -14.85
CA GLN A 12 25.51 -19.98 -14.26
C GLN A 12 26.29 -18.87 -13.55
N ASP A 13 26.24 -17.66 -14.09
CA ASP A 13 26.74 -16.49 -13.39
C ASP A 13 26.02 -16.49 -12.06
N GLU A 14 26.81 -16.81 -11.04
CA GLU A 14 26.49 -16.73 -9.64
C GLU A 14 25.66 -15.45 -9.47
N LEU A 15 24.43 -15.56 -8.94
CA LEU A 15 23.59 -14.42 -8.55
C LEU A 15 24.28 -13.69 -7.39
N LEU A 16 25.46 -13.16 -7.67
CA LEU A 16 26.21 -12.28 -6.81
C LEU A 16 25.37 -11.01 -6.71
N PRO A 17 25.07 -10.54 -5.50
CA PRO A 17 24.42 -9.27 -5.31
C PRO A 17 25.16 -8.22 -6.14
N HIS A 18 24.45 -7.51 -7.00
CA HIS A 18 25.06 -6.41 -7.74
C HIS A 18 25.76 -5.48 -6.74
N PRO A 19 27.02 -5.07 -7.00
CA PRO A 19 27.74 -4.19 -6.10
C PRO A 19 26.87 -2.95 -5.87
N VAL A 20 26.67 -2.60 -4.59
CA VAL A 20 25.88 -1.44 -4.21
C VAL A 20 26.60 -0.21 -4.74
N LYS A 21 26.10 0.37 -5.83
CA LYS A 21 26.63 1.60 -6.40
C LYS A 21 25.96 2.77 -5.68
N ASP A 22 26.77 3.67 -5.14
CA ASP A 22 26.27 4.90 -4.48
C ASP A 22 25.52 5.81 -5.46
N GLN A 23 25.87 5.75 -6.76
CA GLN A 23 25.18 6.48 -7.81
C GLN A 23 25.03 5.64 -9.08
N LEU A 24 23.78 5.55 -9.56
CA LEU A 24 23.46 4.92 -10.83
C LEU A 24 23.61 5.94 -11.98
N PRO A 25 24.18 5.55 -13.13
CA PRO A 25 24.24 6.42 -14.30
C PRO A 25 22.81 6.79 -14.73
N ASN A 26 22.58 8.08 -15.02
CA ASN A 26 21.27 8.68 -15.36
C ASN A 26 20.27 8.87 -14.20
N VAL A 27 20.68 8.70 -12.93
CA VAL A 27 19.84 8.98 -11.76
C VAL A 27 20.41 10.19 -11.00
N SER A 28 19.60 11.26 -10.87
CA SER A 28 20.01 12.50 -10.19
C SER A 28 20.20 12.31 -8.69
N TYR A 29 19.33 11.52 -8.05
CA TYR A 29 19.35 11.26 -6.60
C TYR A 29 19.14 9.78 -6.32
N CYS A 30 20.10 9.16 -5.65
CA CYS A 30 19.98 7.80 -5.13
C CYS A 30 19.42 7.81 -3.71
N ILE A 31 18.99 6.65 -3.21
CA ILE A 31 18.27 6.52 -1.92
C ILE A 31 19.05 7.16 -0.75
N THR A 32 20.38 7.09 -0.78
CA THR A 32 21.28 7.60 0.26
C THR A 32 21.78 9.03 0.01
N SER A 33 21.45 9.62 -1.13
CA SER A 33 21.93 10.95 -1.56
C SER A 33 20.74 11.92 -1.68
N PRO A 34 20.30 12.55 -0.58
CA PRO A 34 19.13 13.41 -0.60
C PRO A 34 19.38 14.71 -1.39
N PRO A 35 18.36 15.21 -2.11
CA PRO A 35 18.43 16.53 -2.75
C PRO A 35 18.54 17.66 -1.72
N PRO A 36 18.93 18.87 -2.15
CA PRO A 36 18.87 20.07 -1.31
C PRO A 36 17.47 20.24 -0.70
N TRP A 37 17.41 20.71 0.55
CA TRP A 37 16.16 20.87 1.31
C TRP A 37 15.00 21.52 0.54
N PRO A 38 15.20 22.62 -0.21
CA PRO A 38 14.11 23.23 -0.98
C PRO A 38 13.54 22.31 -2.07
N GLU A 39 14.42 21.59 -2.78
CA GLU A 39 14.03 20.64 -3.82
C GLU A 39 13.35 19.42 -3.20
N ALA A 40 13.84 18.95 -2.05
CA ALA A 40 13.21 17.86 -1.29
C ALA A 40 11.76 18.18 -0.92
N ILE A 41 11.48 19.41 -0.48
CA ILE A 41 10.12 19.85 -0.14
C ILE A 41 9.22 19.85 -1.38
N LEU A 42 9.72 20.37 -2.52
CA LEU A 42 8.96 20.40 -3.77
C LEU A 42 8.66 18.99 -4.30
N LEU A 43 9.65 18.10 -4.31
CA LEU A 43 9.49 16.71 -4.74
C LEU A 43 8.57 15.92 -3.79
N GLY A 44 8.63 16.21 -2.49
CA GLY A 44 7.70 15.65 -1.49
C GLY A 44 6.27 16.11 -1.71
N PHE A 45 6.07 17.40 -2.01
CA PHE A 45 4.75 17.94 -2.35
C PHE A 45 4.21 17.33 -3.65
N GLN A 46 5.05 17.13 -4.66
CA GLN A 46 4.67 16.42 -5.88
C GLN A 46 4.18 14.99 -5.57
N HIS A 47 4.91 14.23 -4.75
CA HIS A 47 4.49 12.90 -4.32
C HIS A 47 3.15 12.93 -3.58
N TYR A 48 2.95 13.92 -2.71
CA TYR A 48 1.68 14.12 -2.02
C TYR A 48 0.53 14.34 -3.02
N LEU A 49 0.69 15.21 -4.02
CA LEU A 49 -0.35 15.47 -5.02
C LEU A 49 -0.71 14.22 -5.84
N VAL A 50 0.30 13.43 -6.23
CA VAL A 50 0.08 12.18 -6.98
C VAL A 50 -0.72 11.18 -6.13
N MET A 51 -0.39 11.06 -4.84
CA MET A 51 -1.05 10.15 -3.90
C MET A 51 -2.45 10.62 -3.47
N LEU A 52 -2.68 11.93 -3.47
CA LEU A 52 -3.97 12.52 -3.12
C LEU A 52 -5.08 12.03 -4.05
N GLY A 53 -4.79 11.91 -5.35
CA GLY A 53 -5.77 11.46 -6.34
C GLY A 53 -6.36 10.09 -5.99
N THR A 54 -5.51 9.08 -5.80
CA THR A 54 -5.96 7.72 -5.45
C THR A 54 -6.61 7.66 -4.07
N THR A 55 -6.08 8.42 -3.10
CA THR A 55 -6.60 8.45 -1.72
C THR A 55 -8.00 9.06 -1.64
N VAL A 56 -8.31 10.06 -2.47
CA VAL A 56 -9.63 10.71 -2.51
C VAL A 56 -10.65 9.89 -3.31
N LEU A 57 -10.21 9.15 -4.33
CA LEU A 57 -11.08 8.34 -5.18
C LEU A 57 -11.77 7.20 -4.41
N ILE A 58 -11.05 6.54 -3.50
CA ILE A 58 -11.59 5.40 -2.73
C ILE A 58 -12.79 5.84 -1.86
N PRO A 59 -12.68 6.84 -0.95
CA PRO A 59 -13.83 7.32 -0.18
C PRO A 59 -14.92 7.94 -1.04
N SER A 60 -14.54 8.62 -2.13
CA SER A 60 -15.52 9.24 -3.04
C SER A 60 -16.45 8.22 -3.69
N SER A 61 -15.97 7.00 -3.92
CA SER A 61 -16.79 5.92 -4.47
C SER A 61 -17.53 5.11 -3.40
N LEU A 62 -16.92 4.89 -2.23
CA LEU A 62 -17.46 4.01 -1.19
C LEU A 62 -18.43 4.69 -0.21
N VAL A 63 -18.14 5.91 0.22
CA VAL A 63 -18.93 6.60 1.26
C VAL A 63 -20.40 6.80 0.86
N PRO A 64 -20.73 7.21 -0.39
CA PRO A 64 -22.12 7.34 -0.81
C PRO A 64 -22.88 6.00 -0.75
N GLN A 65 -22.22 4.89 -1.06
CA GLN A 65 -22.84 3.56 -1.03
C GLN A 65 -23.14 3.08 0.40
N MET A 66 -22.38 3.59 1.39
CA MET A 66 -22.60 3.31 2.81
C MET A 66 -23.73 4.15 3.43
N GLY A 67 -24.28 5.14 2.69
CA GLY A 67 -25.25 6.11 3.20
C GLY A 67 -24.64 7.37 3.82
N GLY A 68 -23.32 7.57 3.67
CA GLY A 68 -22.64 8.78 4.14
C GLY A 68 -22.77 9.94 3.16
N GLY A 69 -22.83 11.16 3.68
CA GLY A 69 -22.87 12.40 2.93
C GLY A 69 -21.49 13.05 2.75
N ASN A 70 -21.49 14.36 2.53
CA ASN A 70 -20.25 15.13 2.31
C ASN A 70 -19.39 15.24 3.58
N GLU A 71 -20.03 15.30 4.75
CA GLU A 71 -19.32 15.39 6.04
C GLU A 71 -18.57 14.10 6.34
N GLU A 72 -19.24 12.95 6.20
CA GLU A 72 -18.65 11.62 6.38
C GLU A 72 -17.53 11.39 5.37
N LYS A 73 -17.76 11.79 4.11
CA LYS A 73 -16.75 11.69 3.05
C LYS A 73 -15.50 12.49 3.39
N ALA A 74 -15.65 13.74 3.84
CA ALA A 74 -14.53 14.57 4.24
C ALA A 74 -13.76 13.96 5.43
N LYS A 75 -14.47 13.45 6.44
CA LYS A 75 -13.86 12.75 7.59
C LYS A 75 -13.07 11.52 7.17
N VAL A 76 -13.58 10.70 6.26
CA VAL A 76 -12.86 9.51 5.76
C VAL A 76 -11.63 9.89 4.93
N ILE A 77 -11.72 10.93 4.09
CA ILE A 77 -10.56 11.43 3.33
C ILE A 77 -9.47 11.94 4.28
N GLN A 78 -9.83 12.76 5.25
CA GLN A 78 -8.89 13.33 6.22
C GLN A 78 -8.19 12.23 7.03
N THR A 79 -8.96 11.25 7.52
CA THR A 79 -8.40 10.13 8.30
C THR A 79 -7.49 9.25 7.47
N LEU A 80 -7.83 8.95 6.21
CA LEU A 80 -6.96 8.18 5.32
C LEU A 80 -5.65 8.93 5.03
N LEU A 81 -5.69 10.22 4.74
CA LEU A 81 -4.48 11.02 4.50
C LEU A 81 -3.59 11.07 5.74
N PHE A 82 -4.18 11.25 6.92
CA PHE A 82 -3.46 11.31 8.18
C PHE A 82 -2.78 9.97 8.50
N VAL A 83 -3.52 8.86 8.41
CA VAL A 83 -3.00 7.51 8.69
C VAL A 83 -1.97 7.09 7.63
N ALA A 84 -2.17 7.46 6.36
CA ALA A 84 -1.19 7.25 5.29
C ALA A 84 0.15 7.94 5.59
N GLY A 85 0.10 9.19 6.08
CA GLY A 85 1.29 9.93 6.52
C GLY A 85 2.02 9.24 7.67
N ILE A 86 1.28 8.81 8.70
CA ILE A 86 1.84 8.08 9.85
C ILE A 86 2.49 6.75 9.40
N ASN A 87 1.79 5.98 8.56
CA ASN A 87 2.31 4.70 8.07
C ASN A 87 3.54 4.89 7.18
N THR A 88 3.57 5.92 6.34
CA THR A 88 4.74 6.25 5.51
C THR A 88 5.93 6.68 6.38
N PHE A 89 5.67 7.44 7.44
CA PHE A 89 6.71 7.79 8.41
C PHE A 89 7.29 6.55 9.11
N PHE A 90 6.44 5.63 9.57
CA PHE A 90 6.91 4.37 10.15
C PHE A 90 7.65 3.48 9.14
N GLN A 91 7.18 3.42 7.89
CA GLN A 91 7.81 2.65 6.81
C GLN A 91 9.23 3.13 6.51
N THR A 92 9.44 4.45 6.49
CA THR A 92 10.74 5.05 6.18
C THR A 92 11.70 5.07 7.38
N THR A 93 11.20 5.04 8.62
CA THR A 93 12.03 5.08 9.84
C THR A 93 12.36 3.68 10.40
N PHE A 94 11.35 2.83 10.58
CA PHE A 94 11.48 1.50 11.21
C PHE A 94 11.27 0.33 10.24
N GLY A 95 10.58 0.57 9.12
CA GLY A 95 10.34 -0.44 8.10
C GLY A 95 11.58 -0.74 7.26
N THR A 96 11.39 -0.83 5.95
CA THR A 96 12.49 -1.13 5.01
C THR A 96 13.46 0.04 4.81
N ARG A 97 13.18 1.21 5.39
CA ARG A 97 13.93 2.47 5.18
C ARG A 97 14.00 2.92 3.72
N LEU A 98 13.10 2.40 2.90
CA LEU A 98 12.91 2.83 1.52
C LEU A 98 11.83 3.90 1.46
N PRO A 99 11.92 4.87 0.53
CA PRO A 99 10.91 5.88 0.29
C PRO A 99 9.66 5.25 -0.37
N ALA A 100 8.92 4.45 0.40
CA ALA A 100 7.70 3.78 -0.03
C ALA A 100 6.49 4.45 0.62
N VAL A 101 5.68 5.13 -0.19
CA VAL A 101 4.47 5.79 0.30
C VAL A 101 3.36 4.77 0.53
N ILE A 102 2.82 4.75 1.74
CA ILE A 102 1.74 3.84 2.14
C ILE A 102 0.41 4.56 1.96
N GLY A 103 -0.54 3.92 1.28
CA GLY A 103 -1.88 4.44 1.05
C GLY A 103 -2.95 3.34 1.05
N GLY A 104 -4.20 3.72 0.82
CA GLY A 104 -5.30 2.76 0.68
C GLY A 104 -5.12 1.88 -0.57
N SER A 105 -5.28 0.56 -0.43
CA SER A 105 -5.20 -0.35 -1.56
C SER A 105 -6.56 -0.50 -2.26
N TYR A 106 -6.56 -0.35 -3.60
CA TYR A 106 -7.73 -0.62 -4.43
C TYR A 106 -8.20 -2.08 -4.36
N THR A 107 -7.34 -3.00 -3.93
CA THR A 107 -7.73 -4.42 -3.73
C THR A 107 -8.79 -4.58 -2.64
N PHE A 108 -8.91 -3.65 -1.70
CA PHE A 108 -9.93 -3.68 -0.66
C PHE A 108 -11.26 -3.03 -1.07
N VAL A 109 -11.35 -2.43 -2.25
CA VAL A 109 -12.60 -1.82 -2.74
C VAL A 109 -13.67 -2.89 -2.95
N PRO A 110 -13.44 -4.00 -3.70
CA PRO A 110 -14.45 -5.05 -3.86
C PRO A 110 -14.87 -5.70 -2.54
N THR A 111 -13.92 -5.93 -1.64
CA THR A 111 -14.23 -6.50 -0.31
C THR A 111 -15.08 -5.56 0.52
N THR A 112 -14.83 -4.24 0.44
CA THR A 112 -15.64 -3.25 1.13
C THR A 112 -17.05 -3.18 0.55
N ILE A 113 -17.20 -3.23 -0.78
CA ILE A 113 -18.51 -3.30 -1.45
C ILE A 113 -19.29 -4.53 -0.99
N SER A 114 -18.63 -5.68 -0.87
CA SER A 114 -19.25 -6.90 -0.33
C SER A 114 -19.79 -6.71 1.10
N ILE A 115 -19.07 -5.98 1.95
CA ILE A 115 -19.54 -5.64 3.32
C ILE A 115 -20.73 -4.69 3.26
N ILE A 116 -20.69 -3.66 2.39
CA ILE A 116 -21.80 -2.69 2.22
C ILE A 116 -23.10 -3.41 1.84
N LEU A 117 -23.02 -4.38 0.94
CA LEU A 117 -24.17 -5.14 0.42
C LEU A 117 -24.61 -6.29 1.34
N ALA A 118 -23.97 -6.48 2.49
CA ALA A 118 -24.33 -7.55 3.41
C ALA A 118 -25.75 -7.33 3.99
N GLY A 119 -26.57 -8.38 3.97
CA GLY A 119 -27.96 -8.33 4.44
C GLY A 119 -28.13 -7.85 5.89
N ARG A 120 -27.12 -8.00 6.75
CA ARG A 120 -27.13 -7.43 8.12
C ARG A 120 -27.30 -5.90 8.20
N TYR A 121 -27.12 -5.19 7.09
CA TYR A 121 -27.29 -3.75 7.00
C TYR A 121 -28.52 -3.32 6.18
N SER A 122 -29.35 -4.26 5.71
CA SER A 122 -30.57 -3.94 4.94
C SER A 122 -31.65 -3.28 5.79
N ASP A 123 -31.73 -3.65 7.06
CA ASP A 123 -32.83 -3.26 7.94
C ASP A 123 -32.62 -1.88 8.60
N ILE A 124 -31.50 -1.22 8.31
CA ILE A 124 -31.14 0.08 8.88
C ILE A 124 -31.69 1.19 7.97
N VAL A 125 -32.73 1.87 8.45
CA VAL A 125 -33.39 2.96 7.72
C VAL A 125 -32.58 4.26 7.79
N ASN A 126 -31.92 4.56 8.91
CA ASN A 126 -31.17 5.80 9.09
C ASN A 126 -29.81 5.73 8.34
N PRO A 127 -29.55 6.62 7.36
CA PRO A 127 -28.31 6.58 6.56
C PRO A 127 -27.03 6.80 7.38
N HIS A 128 -27.08 7.69 8.38
CA HIS A 128 -25.92 7.99 9.23
C HIS A 128 -25.57 6.79 10.12
N GLU A 129 -26.60 6.17 10.72
CA GLU A 129 -26.42 4.94 11.52
C GLU A 129 -25.91 3.78 10.66
N LYS A 130 -26.42 3.66 9.42
CA LYS A 130 -25.96 2.67 8.46
C LYS A 130 -24.49 2.86 8.12
N PHE A 131 -24.08 4.11 7.84
CA PHE A 131 -22.69 4.46 7.59
C PHE A 131 -21.78 4.07 8.76
N GLU A 132 -22.12 4.45 9.99
CA GLU A 132 -21.32 4.13 11.17
C GLU A 132 -21.17 2.61 11.38
N LYS A 133 -22.27 1.85 11.25
CA LYS A 133 -22.26 0.40 11.41
C LYS A 133 -21.42 -0.28 10.33
N ILE A 134 -21.53 0.14 9.08
CA ILE A 134 -20.71 -0.39 7.97
C ILE A 134 -19.23 -0.04 8.16
N MET A 135 -18.92 1.20 8.57
CA MET A 135 -17.54 1.63 8.83
C MET A 135 -16.89 0.81 9.95
N ARG A 136 -17.60 0.60 11.07
CA ARG A 136 -17.12 -0.25 12.17
C ARG A 136 -16.90 -1.69 11.70
N GLY A 137 -17.83 -2.25 10.93
CA GLY A 137 -17.70 -3.59 10.37
C GLY A 137 -16.52 -3.73 9.40
N THR A 138 -16.30 -2.71 8.56
CA THR A 138 -15.18 -2.67 7.59
C THR A 138 -13.84 -2.58 8.31
N GLN A 139 -13.71 -1.68 9.29
CA GLN A 139 -12.49 -1.53 10.09
C GLN A 139 -12.18 -2.81 10.86
N GLY A 140 -13.17 -3.42 11.51
CA GLY A 140 -13.00 -4.70 12.21
C GLY A 140 -12.53 -5.82 11.28
N ALA A 141 -13.15 -5.95 10.10
CA ALA A 141 -12.74 -6.93 9.10
C ALA A 141 -11.29 -6.72 8.62
N LEU A 142 -10.90 -5.46 8.37
CA LEU A 142 -9.54 -5.11 7.95
C LEU A 142 -8.52 -5.41 9.05
N ILE A 143 -8.81 -5.13 10.32
CA ILE A 143 -7.92 -5.44 11.45
C ILE A 143 -7.67 -6.96 11.55
N VAL A 144 -8.73 -7.77 11.44
CA VAL A 144 -8.61 -9.24 11.48
C VAL A 144 -7.81 -9.74 10.28
N ALA A 145 -8.12 -9.25 9.07
CA ALA A 145 -7.38 -9.60 7.86
C ALA A 145 -5.89 -9.24 7.96
N SER A 146 -5.56 -8.04 8.44
CA SER A 146 -4.17 -7.61 8.66
C SER A 146 -3.46 -8.48 9.69
N THR A 147 -4.13 -8.84 10.79
CA THR A 147 -3.56 -9.72 11.81
C THR A 147 -3.21 -11.10 11.24
N LEU A 148 -4.14 -11.69 10.47
CA LEU A 148 -3.89 -12.96 9.79
C LEU A 148 -2.72 -12.86 8.80
N GLN A 149 -2.67 -11.78 8.01
CA GLN A 149 -1.59 -11.54 7.05
C GLN A 149 -0.23 -11.37 7.74
N ILE A 150 -0.19 -10.71 8.89
CA ILE A 150 1.02 -10.56 9.70
C ILE A 150 1.50 -11.93 10.22
N VAL A 151 0.60 -12.74 10.81
CA VAL A 151 0.94 -14.07 11.32
C VAL A 151 1.45 -14.98 10.20
N LEU A 152 0.76 -15.00 9.06
CA LEU A 152 1.18 -15.78 7.89
C LEU A 152 2.52 -15.28 7.33
N GLY A 153 2.72 -13.96 7.26
CA GLY A 153 3.98 -13.34 6.84
C GLY A 153 5.16 -13.74 7.72
N PHE A 154 5.00 -13.69 9.04
CA PHE A 154 6.06 -14.07 9.99
C PHE A 154 6.28 -15.58 10.10
N SER A 155 5.24 -16.39 9.86
CA SER A 155 5.37 -17.85 9.90
C SER A 155 6.24 -18.43 8.78
N GLY A 156 6.55 -17.65 7.73
CA GLY A 156 7.33 -18.12 6.60
C GLY A 156 6.65 -19.21 5.77
N LEU A 157 5.36 -19.48 5.99
CA LEU A 157 4.60 -20.53 5.30
C LEU A 157 4.70 -20.39 3.78
N TRP A 158 4.67 -19.16 3.28
CA TRP A 158 4.78 -18.85 1.86
C TRP A 158 6.15 -19.19 1.26
N ARG A 159 7.22 -19.15 2.08
CA ARG A 159 8.58 -19.56 1.69
C ARG A 159 8.78 -21.08 1.71
N ASN A 160 7.93 -21.81 2.44
CA ASN A 160 8.00 -23.27 2.53
C ASN A 160 7.09 -23.98 1.51
N VAL A 161 6.10 -23.27 0.96
CA VAL A 161 5.10 -23.83 0.02
C VAL A 161 5.41 -23.49 -1.45
N VAL A 162 6.25 -22.47 -1.70
CA VAL A 162 6.78 -22.10 -3.03
C VAL A 162 8.26 -22.45 -3.10
#